data_AF-A0A535XLZ4-F1
#
_entry.id   AF-A0A535XLZ4-F1
#
_cell.length_a   1.000
_cell.length_b   1.000
_cell.length_c   1.000
_cell.angle_alpha   90.00
_cell.angle_beta   90.00
_cell.angle_gamma   90.00
#
_symmetry.space_group_name_H-M   'P 1'
#
loop_
_entity.id
_entity.type
_entity.pdbx_description
1 polymer ?
#
loop_
_entity_poly.entity_id
_entity_poly.type
_entity_poly.pdbx_seq_one_letter_code
_entity_poly.pdbx_strand_id
1 'polypeptide(L)'
;MSFRPHLGLLIGVAAASLLPMRIFGGKRRTFSGQARELMQYRSVLSGYTGRVDTTLEELGELSDALRRRDVDIDEAVDRLASGEDELDTIADEMRDMEAPEQLHALHLDYEANLERALRGIVTAERGCGLTRQRHRPPDDEEPLAYWKRGHANIVHARMRMQEVAEVLLAWEPGRPAELSVHTRLQRDA
;
A
#
# COMPACT_ATOMS: atom_id res chain seq x y z
N MET A 1 -65.64 14.50 -74.77
CA MET A 1 -65.70 13.03 -74.86
C MET A 1 -64.40 12.45 -74.33
N SER A 2 -64.53 11.48 -73.43
CA SER A 2 -63.53 10.50 -72.93
C SER A 2 -62.17 10.98 -72.44
N PHE A 3 -61.88 10.91 -71.13
CA PHE A 3 -61.55 9.74 -70.28
C PHE A 3 -60.02 9.56 -70.11
N ARG A 4 -59.61 9.83 -68.86
CA ARG A 4 -58.38 9.54 -68.06
C ARG A 4 -57.72 8.16 -68.31
N PRO A 5 -56.61 7.76 -67.63
CA PRO A 5 -55.79 8.42 -66.56
C PRO A 5 -54.26 8.25 -66.78
N HIS A 6 -53.41 8.67 -65.83
CA HIS A 6 -52.48 7.76 -65.12
C HIS A 6 -51.81 8.48 -63.93
N LEU A 7 -51.98 7.89 -62.75
CA LEU A 7 -51.24 8.20 -61.51
C LEU A 7 -49.75 7.90 -61.71
N GLY A 8 -48.89 8.89 -61.44
CA GLY A 8 -47.45 8.72 -61.26
C GLY A 8 -47.10 8.86 -59.78
N LEU A 9 -46.99 7.71 -59.12
CA LEU A 9 -46.57 7.50 -57.74
C LEU A 9 -45.07 7.84 -57.59
N LEU A 10 -44.70 8.88 -56.83
CA LEU A 10 -43.31 9.10 -56.41
C LEU A 10 -43.09 8.44 -55.04
N ILE A 11 -42.49 7.26 -55.08
CA ILE A 11 -42.03 6.50 -53.91
C ILE A 11 -40.81 7.23 -53.32
N GLY A 12 -40.89 7.57 -52.04
CA GLY A 12 -39.74 7.98 -51.24
C GLY A 12 -38.85 6.78 -50.93
N VAL A 13 -37.56 6.89 -51.20
CA VAL A 13 -36.53 5.99 -50.68
C VAL A 13 -35.63 6.81 -49.76
N ALA A 14 -36.00 6.86 -48.48
CA ALA A 14 -35.09 7.27 -47.43
C ALA A 14 -34.19 6.07 -47.12
N ALA A 15 -32.96 6.08 -47.64
CA ALA A 15 -31.92 5.15 -47.26
C ALA A 15 -31.46 5.49 -45.84
N ALA A 16 -32.07 4.84 -44.83
CA ALA A 16 -31.59 4.88 -43.46
C ALA A 16 -30.39 3.93 -43.32
N SER A 17 -29.19 4.51 -43.33
CA SER A 17 -27.93 3.82 -43.04
C SER A 17 -27.94 3.33 -41.58
N LEU A 18 -28.19 2.04 -41.39
CA LEU A 18 -28.01 1.34 -40.12
C LEU A 18 -26.50 1.22 -39.84
N LEU A 19 -25.95 2.15 -39.06
CA LEU A 19 -24.68 1.96 -38.38
C LEU A 19 -24.92 1.00 -37.19
N PRO A 20 -24.31 -0.20 -37.15
CA PRO A 20 -24.31 -1.00 -35.94
C PRO A 20 -23.35 -0.34 -34.95
N MET A 21 -23.90 0.53 -34.12
CA MET A 21 -23.29 1.01 -32.90
C MET A 21 -23.13 -0.22 -31.98
N ARG A 22 -22.03 -0.97 -32.15
CA ARG A 22 -21.66 -2.06 -31.24
C ARG A 22 -21.27 -1.43 -29.92
N ILE A 23 -22.29 -1.35 -29.10
CA ILE A 23 -22.33 -1.01 -27.69
C ILE A 23 -21.07 -1.53 -27.01
N PHE A 24 -20.26 -0.57 -26.55
CA PHE A 24 -19.25 -0.75 -25.53
C PHE A 24 -19.85 -1.59 -24.39
N GLY A 25 -19.47 -2.87 -24.33
CA GLY A 25 -19.73 -3.78 -23.23
C GLY A 25 -18.88 -3.44 -22.01
N GLY A 26 -18.82 -2.17 -21.64
CA GLY A 26 -18.28 -1.74 -20.36
C GLY A 26 -19.20 -2.30 -19.29
N LYS A 27 -18.73 -3.30 -18.55
CA LYS A 27 -19.34 -3.75 -17.30
C LYS A 27 -19.67 -2.51 -16.47
N ARG A 28 -20.94 -2.08 -16.46
CA ARG A 28 -21.45 -1.12 -15.50
C ARG A 28 -21.40 -1.83 -14.15
N ARG A 29 -20.23 -1.88 -13.51
CA ARG A 29 -20.13 -2.12 -12.08
C ARG A 29 -21.05 -1.07 -11.46
N THR A 30 -22.14 -1.52 -10.87
CA THR A 30 -23.09 -0.62 -10.22
C THR A 30 -22.32 0.13 -9.13
N PHE A 31 -22.64 1.42 -8.92
CA PHE A 31 -22.02 2.26 -7.90
C PHE A 31 -22.01 1.59 -6.51
N SER A 32 -23.03 0.78 -6.21
CA SER A 32 -23.11 -0.03 -4.98
C SER A 32 -22.03 -1.12 -4.87
N GLY A 33 -21.58 -1.70 -5.98
CA GLY A 33 -20.53 -2.71 -6.02
C GLY A 33 -19.16 -2.11 -5.71
N GLN A 34 -18.85 -0.96 -6.31
CA GLN A 34 -17.59 -0.24 -6.04
C GLN A 34 -17.50 0.24 -4.58
N ALA A 35 -18.61 0.74 -4.02
CA ALA A 35 -18.64 1.13 -2.61
C ALA A 35 -18.39 -0.07 -1.67
N ARG A 36 -18.96 -1.25 -2.00
CA ARG A 36 -18.75 -2.46 -1.22
C ARG A 36 -17.31 -2.98 -1.31
N GLU A 37 -16.74 -3.02 -2.51
CA GLU A 37 -15.34 -3.39 -2.75
C GLU A 37 -14.40 -2.46 -1.94
N LEU A 38 -14.63 -1.14 -1.98
CA LEU A 38 -13.84 -0.18 -1.23
C LEU A 38 -13.96 -0.37 0.29
N MET A 39 -15.17 -0.59 0.82
CA MET A 39 -15.37 -0.85 2.25
C MET A 39 -14.68 -2.13 2.71
N GLN A 40 -14.74 -3.20 1.90
CA GLN A 40 -14.05 -4.45 2.20
C GLN A 40 -12.53 -4.26 2.24
N TYR A 41 -11.96 -3.64 1.21
CA TYR A 41 -10.54 -3.30 1.15
C TYR A 41 -10.09 -2.54 2.41
N ARG A 42 -10.86 -1.50 2.81
CA ARG A 42 -10.56 -0.69 4.00
C ARG A 42 -10.62 -1.47 5.30
N SER A 43 -11.63 -2.32 5.45
CA SER A 43 -11.77 -3.12 6.66
C SER A 43 -10.58 -4.05 6.84
N VAL A 44 -10.11 -4.68 5.76
CA VAL A 44 -8.93 -5.56 5.78
C VAL A 44 -7.66 -4.75 6.02
N LEU A 45 -7.45 -3.69 5.24
CA LEU A 45 -6.29 -2.81 5.36
C LEU A 45 -6.15 -2.23 6.77
N SER A 46 -7.25 -1.73 7.36
CA SER A 46 -7.23 -1.17 8.71
C SER A 46 -6.82 -2.19 9.77
N GLY A 47 -7.20 -3.46 9.58
CA GLY A 47 -6.79 -4.56 10.47
C GLY A 47 -5.28 -4.80 10.39
N TYR A 48 -4.73 -4.90 9.17
CA TYR A 48 -3.29 -5.05 8.99
C TYR A 48 -2.50 -3.84 9.46
N THR A 49 -2.93 -2.63 9.10
CA THR A 49 -2.25 -1.40 9.51
C THR A 49 -2.16 -1.26 11.02
N GLY A 50 -3.21 -1.61 11.77
CA GLY A 50 -3.16 -1.59 13.22
C GLY A 50 -2.11 -2.55 13.80
N ARG A 51 -2.07 -3.79 13.29
CA ARG A 51 -1.08 -4.79 13.73
C ARG A 51 0.34 -4.37 13.37
N VAL A 52 0.55 -3.97 12.13
CA VAL A 52 1.86 -3.50 11.64
C VAL A 52 2.35 -2.31 12.45
N ASP A 53 1.48 -1.35 12.77
CA ASP A 53 1.86 -0.17 13.55
C ASP A 53 2.34 -0.54 14.96
N THR A 54 1.59 -1.41 15.65
CA THR A 54 1.96 -1.90 16.98
C THR A 54 3.28 -2.67 16.96
N THR A 55 3.43 -3.63 16.04
CA THR A 55 4.68 -4.42 15.94
C THR A 55 5.88 -3.51 15.61
N LEU A 56 5.73 -2.57 14.68
CA LEU A 56 6.83 -1.65 14.33
C LEU A 56 7.17 -0.65 15.44
N GLU A 57 6.20 -0.24 16.25
CA GLU A 57 6.45 0.56 17.46
C GLU A 57 7.33 -0.20 18.45
N GLU A 58 6.92 -1.42 18.81
CA GLU A 58 7.64 -2.27 19.76
C GLU A 58 9.06 -2.60 19.28
N LEU A 59 9.22 -2.96 18.00
CA LEU A 59 10.54 -3.25 17.42
C LEU A 59 11.39 -1.99 17.27
N GLY A 60 10.78 -0.83 17.02
CA GLY A 60 11.45 0.46 17.00
C GLY A 60 12.06 0.79 18.36
N GLU A 61 11.29 0.61 19.44
CA GLU A 61 11.74 0.79 20.82
C GLU A 61 12.84 -0.22 21.20
N LEU A 62 12.68 -1.49 20.84
CA LEU A 62 13.68 -2.53 21.05
C LEU A 62 15.01 -2.20 20.36
N SER A 63 14.95 -1.76 19.10
CA SER A 63 16.14 -1.35 18.33
C SER A 63 16.84 -0.15 18.96
N ASP A 64 16.08 0.77 19.57
CA ASP A 64 16.63 1.90 20.31
C ASP A 64 17.25 1.47 21.66
N ALA A 65 16.66 0.49 22.35
CA ALA A 65 17.22 -0.11 23.54
C ALA A 65 18.56 -0.82 23.24
N LEU A 66 18.65 -1.55 22.11
CA LEU A 66 19.91 -2.11 21.61
C LEU A 66 20.98 -1.03 21.41
N ARG A 67 20.59 0.09 20.77
CA ARG A 67 21.48 1.26 20.57
C ARG A 67 21.99 1.83 21.90
N ARG A 68 21.17 1.80 22.95
CA ARG A 68 21.53 2.21 24.33
C ARG A 68 22.23 1.11 25.14
N ARG A 69 22.33 -0.12 24.62
CA ARG A 69 22.80 -1.32 25.34
C ARG A 69 22.00 -1.60 26.61
N ASP A 70 20.69 -1.36 26.53
CA ASP A 70 19.74 -1.42 27.64
C ASP A 70 18.79 -2.63 27.53
N VAL A 71 19.21 -3.64 26.79
CA VAL A 71 18.47 -4.89 26.58
C VAL A 71 19.45 -6.03 26.37
N ASP A 72 19.04 -7.22 26.80
CA ASP A 72 19.80 -8.44 26.52
C ASP A 72 19.78 -8.76 25.02
N ILE A 73 20.92 -9.21 24.50
CA ILE A 73 21.08 -9.46 23.07
C ILE A 73 20.31 -10.70 22.63
N ASP A 74 20.24 -11.73 23.48
CA ASP A 74 19.54 -12.96 23.14
C ASP A 74 18.03 -12.73 23.14
N GLU A 75 17.50 -12.02 24.14
CA GLU A 75 16.11 -11.57 24.15
C GLU A 75 15.78 -10.72 22.91
N ALA A 76 16.65 -9.76 22.56
CA ALA A 76 16.40 -8.87 21.43
C ALA A 76 16.36 -9.61 20.09
N VAL A 77 17.20 -10.64 19.90
CA VAL A 77 17.18 -11.44 18.67
C VAL A 77 15.88 -12.21 18.54
N ASP A 78 15.43 -12.88 19.59
CA ASP A 78 14.19 -13.65 19.56
C ASP A 78 12.98 -12.76 19.24
N ARG A 79 12.94 -11.55 19.82
CA ARG A 79 11.87 -10.57 19.57
C ARG A 79 11.93 -9.98 18.16
N LEU A 80 13.13 -9.65 17.66
CA LEU A 80 13.30 -9.15 16.28
C LEU A 80 12.87 -10.20 15.26
N ALA A 81 13.29 -11.46 15.43
CA ALA A 81 12.93 -12.56 14.54
C ALA A 81 11.41 -12.84 14.57
N SER A 82 10.81 -12.91 15.75
CA SER A 82 9.35 -13.10 15.87
C SER A 82 8.55 -11.96 15.23
N GLY A 83 9.03 -10.72 15.35
CA GLY A 83 8.38 -9.57 14.74
C GLY A 83 8.59 -9.49 13.22
N GLU A 84 9.75 -9.93 12.72
CA GLU A 84 9.98 -10.11 11.28
C GLU A 84 9.02 -11.13 10.69
N ASP A 85 8.90 -12.32 11.28
CA ASP A 85 8.02 -13.39 10.80
C ASP A 85 6.55 -12.95 10.75
N GLU A 86 6.08 -12.21 11.77
CA GLU A 86 4.73 -11.65 11.78
C GLU A 86 4.53 -10.65 10.63
N LEU A 87 5.46 -9.71 10.47
CA LEU A 87 5.36 -8.67 9.46
C LEU A 87 5.53 -9.20 8.03
N ASP A 88 6.34 -10.23 7.83
CA ASP A 88 6.52 -10.91 6.55
C ASP A 88 5.22 -11.64 6.15
N THR A 89 4.59 -12.33 7.10
CA THR A 89 3.27 -12.94 6.90
C THR A 89 2.23 -11.89 6.47
N ILE A 90 2.19 -10.75 7.17
CA ILE A 90 1.27 -9.65 6.81
C ILE A 90 1.63 -9.08 5.43
N ALA A 91 2.91 -8.92 5.10
CA ALA A 91 3.35 -8.41 3.80
C ALA A 91 2.88 -9.30 2.65
N ASP A 92 2.98 -10.62 2.81
CA ASP A 92 2.47 -11.59 1.84
C ASP A 92 0.94 -11.52 1.72
N GLU A 93 0.22 -11.48 2.84
CA GLU A 93 -1.24 -11.35 2.84
C GLU A 93 -1.71 -10.02 2.20
N MET A 94 -0.94 -8.94 2.39
CA MET A 94 -1.21 -7.64 1.78
C MET A 94 -0.97 -7.64 0.27
N ARG A 95 0.08 -8.31 -0.20
CA ARG A 95 0.39 -8.42 -1.64
C ARG A 95 -0.76 -9.08 -2.43
N ASP A 96 -1.49 -9.99 -1.79
CA ASP A 96 -2.65 -10.67 -2.36
C ASP A 96 -3.94 -9.83 -2.31
N MET A 97 -3.91 -8.63 -1.71
CA MET A 97 -5.09 -7.76 -1.63
C MET A 97 -5.39 -7.11 -2.97
N GLU A 98 -6.66 -7.20 -3.41
CA GLU A 98 -7.15 -6.44 -4.55
C GLU A 98 -7.44 -4.98 -4.16
N ALA A 99 -6.42 -4.12 -4.23
CA ALA A 99 -6.60 -2.69 -4.11
C ALA A 99 -7.44 -2.13 -5.29
N PRO A 100 -8.41 -1.23 -5.05
CA PRO A 100 -9.07 -0.49 -6.12
C PRO A 100 -8.05 0.19 -7.04
N GLU A 101 -8.29 0.21 -8.35
CA GLU A 101 -7.35 0.73 -9.35
C GLU A 101 -6.83 2.14 -9.02
N GLN A 102 -7.70 3.01 -8.50
CA GLN A 102 -7.33 4.38 -8.12
C GLN A 102 -6.38 4.42 -6.91
N LEU A 103 -6.41 3.42 -6.05
CA LEU A 103 -5.60 3.32 -4.83
C LEU A 103 -4.36 2.44 -5.00
N HIS A 104 -4.21 1.74 -6.12
CA HIS A 104 -3.16 0.75 -6.32
C HIS A 104 -1.75 1.32 -6.09
N ALA A 105 -1.47 2.52 -6.60
CA ALA A 105 -0.15 3.13 -6.43
C ALA A 105 0.16 3.49 -4.95
N LEU A 106 -0.86 3.91 -4.18
CA LEU A 106 -0.72 4.15 -2.74
C LEU A 106 -0.57 2.85 -1.95
N HIS A 107 -1.26 1.79 -2.38
CA HIS A 107 -1.11 0.45 -1.78
C HIS A 107 0.32 -0.07 -1.96
N LEU A 108 0.87 0.04 -3.17
CA LEU A 108 2.27 -0.31 -3.45
C LEU A 108 3.27 0.55 -2.67
N ASP A 109 3.00 1.85 -2.45
CA ASP A 109 3.84 2.70 -1.58
C ASP A 109 3.80 2.20 -0.13
N TYR A 110 2.63 1.77 0.37
CA TYR A 110 2.52 1.16 1.70
C TYR A 110 3.34 -0.13 1.81
N GLU A 111 3.18 -1.06 0.85
CA GLU A 111 3.95 -2.31 0.79
C GLU A 111 5.46 -2.04 0.73
N ALA A 112 5.91 -1.12 -0.11
CA ALA A 112 7.32 -0.78 -0.23
C ALA A 112 7.92 -0.24 1.08
N ASN A 113 7.13 0.48 1.89
CA ASN A 113 7.56 0.92 3.21
C ASN A 113 7.53 -0.21 4.24
N LEU A 114 6.58 -1.15 4.17
CA LEU A 114 6.60 -2.37 5.00
C LEU A 114 7.88 -3.19 4.73
N GLU A 115 8.23 -3.41 3.46
CA GLU A 115 9.50 -4.06 3.10
C GLU A 115 10.73 -3.29 3.59
N ARG A 116 10.66 -1.95 3.59
CA ARG A 116 11.73 -1.10 4.13
C ARG A 116 11.89 -1.33 5.63
N ALA A 117 10.80 -1.44 6.37
CA ALA A 117 10.83 -1.76 7.79
C ALA A 117 11.41 -3.16 8.05
N LEU A 118 10.97 -4.19 7.30
CA LEU A 118 11.50 -5.55 7.36
C LEU A 118 13.03 -5.58 7.16
N ARG A 119 13.54 -4.88 6.12
CA ARG A 119 14.98 -4.72 5.93
C ARG A 119 15.67 -4.02 7.12
N GLY A 120 14.98 -3.10 7.78
CA GLY A 120 15.45 -2.44 9.01
C GLY A 120 15.58 -3.41 10.18
N ILE A 121 14.61 -4.30 10.36
CA ILE A 121 14.60 -5.34 11.40
C ILE A 121 15.78 -6.30 11.20
N VAL A 122 15.92 -6.87 10.01
CA VAL A 122 17.06 -7.74 9.64
C VAL A 122 18.40 -7.02 9.83
N THR A 123 18.46 -5.71 9.55
CA THR A 123 19.67 -4.92 9.78
C THR A 123 20.00 -4.83 11.28
N ALA A 124 19.01 -4.61 12.14
CA ALA A 124 19.23 -4.57 13.58
C ALA A 124 19.66 -5.95 14.12
N GLU A 125 19.01 -7.02 13.66
CA GLU A 125 19.33 -8.40 14.05
C GLU A 125 20.77 -8.80 13.68
N ARG A 126 21.24 -8.39 12.49
CA ARG A 126 22.66 -8.57 12.10
C ARG A 126 23.62 -7.91 13.08
N GLY A 127 23.27 -6.75 13.62
CA GLY A 127 24.02 -6.09 14.69
C GLY A 127 24.14 -6.97 15.94
N CYS A 128 23.07 -7.68 16.31
CA CYS A 128 23.11 -8.64 17.40
C CYS A 128 24.03 -9.84 17.09
N GLY A 129 23.93 -10.41 15.89
CA GLY A 129 24.81 -11.49 15.45
C GLY A 129 26.31 -11.14 15.49
N LEU A 130 26.63 -9.89 15.15
CA LEU A 130 27.98 -9.34 15.28
C LEU A 130 28.48 -9.36 16.73
N THR A 131 27.66 -9.00 17.72
CA THR A 131 28.10 -8.98 19.13
C THR A 131 28.46 -10.37 19.69
N ARG A 132 27.93 -11.46 19.11
CA ARG A 132 28.20 -12.84 19.55
C ARG A 132 29.53 -13.42 19.04
N GLN A 133 30.30 -12.68 18.25
CA GLN A 133 31.55 -13.18 17.67
C GLN A 133 32.68 -13.31 18.71
N ARG A 134 33.28 -14.51 18.82
CA ARG A 134 34.29 -14.89 19.84
C ARG A 134 35.56 -14.02 19.93
N HIS A 135 35.93 -13.32 18.86
CA HIS A 135 37.19 -12.55 18.79
C HIS A 135 36.96 -11.06 18.52
N ARG A 136 35.79 -10.54 18.90
CA ARG A 136 35.45 -9.13 18.66
C ARG A 136 36.24 -8.21 19.60
N PRO A 137 36.79 -7.09 19.09
CA PRO A 137 37.36 -6.05 19.94
C PRO A 137 36.29 -5.49 20.90
N PRO A 138 36.64 -5.16 22.16
CA PRO A 138 35.69 -4.63 23.13
C PRO A 138 35.11 -3.25 22.74
N ASP A 139 35.86 -2.46 21.97
CA ASP A 139 35.48 -1.10 21.53
C ASP A 139 34.88 -1.07 20.11
N ASP A 140 34.46 -2.21 19.59
CA ASP A 140 33.91 -2.29 18.24
C ASP A 140 32.53 -1.61 18.15
N GLU A 141 32.46 -0.52 17.39
CA GLU A 141 31.24 0.25 17.15
C GLU A 141 30.41 -0.27 15.97
N GLU A 142 30.88 -1.28 15.23
CA GLU A 142 30.15 -1.81 14.08
C GLU A 142 28.72 -2.26 14.43
N PRO A 143 28.45 -3.02 15.53
CA PRO A 143 27.08 -3.39 15.91
C PRO A 143 26.17 -2.17 16.11
N LEU A 144 26.73 -1.12 16.71
CA LEU A 144 26.00 0.13 16.96
C LEU A 144 25.59 0.81 15.65
N ALA A 145 26.41 0.74 14.60
CA ALA A 145 26.06 1.29 13.29
C ALA A 145 24.89 0.52 12.65
N TYR A 146 24.84 -0.81 12.81
CA TYR A 146 23.72 -1.64 12.36
C TYR A 146 22.44 -1.30 13.12
N TRP A 147 22.48 -1.22 14.45
CA TRP A 147 21.30 -0.86 15.26
C TRP A 147 20.77 0.54 14.94
N LYS A 148 21.67 1.55 14.81
CA LYS A 148 21.28 2.90 14.40
C LYS A 148 20.55 2.91 13.06
N ARG A 149 21.07 2.17 12.07
CA ARG A 149 20.48 2.08 10.73
C ARG A 149 19.15 1.33 10.74
N GLY A 150 19.09 0.22 11.48
CA GLY A 150 17.88 -0.58 11.66
C GLY A 150 16.76 0.25 12.27
N HIS A 151 17.03 0.89 13.41
CA HIS A 151 16.09 1.78 14.10
C HIS A 151 15.57 2.90 13.19
N ALA A 152 16.47 3.62 12.50
CA ALA A 152 16.06 4.69 11.59
C ALA A 152 15.18 4.19 10.43
N ASN A 153 15.46 3.01 9.89
CA ASN A 153 14.64 2.42 8.84
C ASN A 153 13.24 2.03 9.34
N ILE A 154 13.15 1.41 10.52
CA ILE A 154 11.88 1.00 11.14
C ILE A 154 11.02 2.24 11.40
N VAL A 155 11.57 3.23 12.12
CA VAL A 155 10.82 4.44 12.51
C VAL A 155 10.36 5.24 11.29
N HIS A 156 11.25 5.49 10.32
CA HIS A 156 10.87 6.28 9.15
C HIS A 156 9.87 5.55 8.26
N ALA A 157 10.01 4.22 8.09
CA ALA A 157 9.04 3.43 7.36
C ALA A 157 7.66 3.48 8.05
N ARG A 158 7.61 3.26 9.38
CA ARG A 158 6.37 3.35 10.17
C ARG A 158 5.68 4.70 9.98
N MET A 159 6.41 5.81 10.14
CA MET A 159 5.86 7.16 9.94
C MET A 159 5.27 7.31 8.54
N ARG A 160 6.00 6.88 7.50
CA ARG A 160 5.51 6.99 6.12
C ARG A 160 4.29 6.12 5.88
N MET A 161 4.23 4.92 6.45
CA MET A 161 3.09 4.02 6.36
C MET A 161 1.85 4.60 7.02
N GLN A 162 1.99 5.27 8.18
CA GLN A 162 0.88 5.98 8.83
C GLN A 162 0.29 7.06 7.91
N GLU A 163 1.15 7.88 7.29
CA GLU A 163 0.71 8.90 6.33
C GLU A 163 -0.05 8.27 5.15
N VAL A 164 0.49 7.20 4.56
CA VAL A 164 -0.12 6.53 3.40
C VAL A 164 -1.45 5.87 3.78
N ALA A 165 -1.50 5.21 4.95
CA ALA A 165 -2.72 4.58 5.46
C ALA A 165 -3.84 5.60 5.68
N GLU A 166 -3.53 6.78 6.24
CA GLU A 166 -4.49 7.85 6.40
C GLU A 166 -5.17 8.19 5.07
N VAL A 167 -4.39 8.32 3.99
CA VAL A 167 -4.93 8.60 2.65
C VAL A 167 -5.77 7.45 2.11
N LEU A 168 -5.27 6.20 2.19
CA LEU A 168 -5.97 5.02 1.71
C LEU A 168 -7.34 4.84 2.39
N LEU A 169 -7.39 5.06 3.71
CA LEU A 169 -8.58 4.88 4.52
C LEU A 169 -9.56 6.05 4.39
N ALA A 170 -9.08 7.28 4.17
CA ALA A 170 -9.91 8.47 4.05
C ALA A 170 -10.35 8.83 2.62
N TRP A 171 -9.76 8.23 1.57
CA TRP A 171 -10.04 8.60 0.17
C TRP A 171 -11.55 8.53 -0.20
N GLU A 172 -11.99 9.36 -1.14
CA GLU A 172 -13.39 9.35 -1.61
C GLU A 172 -13.45 9.11 -3.13
N PRO A 173 -14.39 8.29 -3.62
CA PRO A 173 -14.60 8.09 -5.05
C PRO A 173 -14.77 9.43 -5.79
N GLY A 174 -14.04 9.57 -6.90
CA GLY A 174 -14.04 10.79 -7.72
C GLY A 174 -13.02 11.86 -7.30
N ARG A 175 -12.27 11.65 -6.21
CA ARG A 175 -11.09 12.45 -5.86
C ARG A 175 -9.83 11.82 -6.47
N PRO A 176 -8.84 12.63 -6.90
CA PRO A 176 -7.55 12.08 -7.29
C PRO A 176 -6.87 11.44 -6.06
N ALA A 177 -6.37 10.23 -6.22
CA ALA A 177 -5.54 9.56 -5.22
C ALA A 177 -4.10 10.08 -5.35
N GLU A 178 -3.84 11.30 -4.87
CA GLU A 178 -2.52 11.91 -4.98
C GLU A 178 -1.55 11.31 -3.95
N LEU A 179 -0.38 10.89 -4.45
CA LEU A 179 0.65 10.06 -3.79
C LEU A 179 1.45 10.75 -2.67
N SER A 180 1.16 12.00 -2.30
CA SER A 180 1.81 12.54 -1.09
C SER A 180 1.06 13.67 -0.40
N VAL A 181 1.09 13.61 0.93
CA VAL A 181 0.84 14.75 1.83
C VAL A 181 1.71 15.95 1.41
N HIS A 182 2.91 15.71 0.89
CA HIS A 182 3.83 16.74 0.39
C HIS A 182 3.29 17.53 -0.82
N THR A 183 2.54 16.87 -1.72
CA THR A 183 1.89 17.51 -2.87
C THR A 183 0.66 18.30 -2.46
N ARG A 184 -0.06 17.86 -1.41
CA ARG A 184 -1.15 18.62 -0.78
C ARG A 184 -0.66 19.92 -0.13
N LEU A 185 0.40 19.83 0.69
CA LEU A 185 0.98 21.01 1.36
C LEU A 185 1.55 22.05 0.39
N GLN A 186 2.08 21.64 -0.77
CA GLN A 186 2.55 22.57 -1.80
C GLN A 186 1.43 23.22 -2.63
N ARG A 187 0.20 22.70 -2.56
CA ARG A 187 -0.94 23.21 -3.33
C ARG A 187 -1.79 24.21 -2.54
N ASP A 188 -1.75 24.10 -1.21
CA ASP A 188 -2.46 24.97 -0.26
C ASP A 188 -1.57 26.10 0.31
N ALA A 189 -0.32 26.24 -0.16
CA ALA A 189 0.63 27.30 0.16
C ALA A 189 0.79 28.30 -1.00
#